data_AF-A0A945IA88-F1
#
_entry.id   AF-A0A945IA88-F1
#
_cell.length_a   1.000
_cell.length_b   1.000
_cell.length_c   1.000
_cell.angle_alpha   90.00
_cell.angle_beta   90.00
_cell.angle_gamma   90.00
#
_symmetry.space_group_name_H-M   'P 1'
#
loop_
_entity.id
_entity.type
_entity.pdbx_description
1 polymer ?
#
loop_
_entity_poly.entity_id
_entity_poly.type
_entity_poly.pdbx_seq_one_letter_code
_entity_poly.pdbx_strand_id
1 'polypeptide(L)'
;MPPLIQYYKDKKFIGKGLGYAATSKTVFNVIRALVELPNNVVYLKNYNTSGIQRIDEHIAVSPFDRTLDLFSLAMSKERQNVYVFGAKLAKALPTAERPFIEDTQVYRAYHIIRDGKLHIPIIHCVLGSETYSLFHRTGIIDPETPYIPSHVYTVPLRKLPLISRSWANPRVLGLVDLLKEEEDLVSERTAFKKWSDVLKLRGQNILPPRQAGDNEWYTENPQYFKERNLVTKGEVSTYTASFVTVSLSNYTPTKYVDWDAIDLGEAPEPTFSYKEVLGNLQRIKKRLARVRFISRSILFAMEYKSSPIIAWDSGEIRNRGLNKKMQTGWLDDVQLKRITWEKEVERTS
;
A
#
# COMPACT_ATOMS: atom_id res chain seq x y z
N MET A 1 -21.14 -3.19 -21.67
CA MET A 1 -19.77 -2.75 -21.32
C MET A 1 -19.02 -3.95 -20.76
N PRO A 2 -17.74 -4.18 -21.10
CA PRO A 2 -16.97 -5.26 -20.46
C PRO A 2 -16.91 -5.04 -18.94
N PRO A 3 -16.88 -6.10 -18.12
CA PRO A 3 -16.89 -5.98 -16.66
C PRO A 3 -15.69 -5.18 -16.15
N LEU A 4 -15.92 -4.21 -15.26
CA LEU A 4 -14.91 -3.24 -14.81
C LEU A 4 -13.72 -3.90 -14.07
N ILE A 5 -13.91 -5.10 -13.52
CA ILE A 5 -12.83 -5.95 -12.96
C ILE A 5 -11.73 -6.21 -14.00
N GLN A 6 -12.09 -6.37 -15.27
CA GLN A 6 -11.14 -6.59 -16.35
C GLN A 6 -10.22 -5.38 -16.56
N TYR A 7 -10.70 -4.16 -16.27
CA TYR A 7 -9.93 -2.93 -16.46
C TYR A 7 -8.66 -2.86 -15.59
N TYR A 8 -8.68 -3.53 -14.42
CA TYR A 8 -7.57 -3.56 -13.45
C TYR A 8 -6.94 -4.94 -13.29
N LYS A 9 -7.29 -5.93 -14.12
CA LYS A 9 -6.71 -7.27 -14.04
C LYS A 9 -5.18 -7.20 -14.05
N ASP A 10 -4.62 -6.40 -14.95
CA ASP A 10 -3.17 -6.27 -15.15
C ASP A 10 -2.59 -4.93 -14.69
N LYS A 11 -3.41 -3.99 -14.21
CA LYS A 11 -2.95 -2.66 -13.79
C LYS A 11 -2.63 -2.60 -12.30
N LYS A 12 -1.45 -2.09 -11.94
CA LYS A 12 -1.07 -1.81 -10.54
C LYS A 12 -1.75 -0.55 -9.97
N PHE A 13 -2.15 0.39 -10.82
CA PHE A 13 -2.65 1.73 -10.44
C PHE A 13 -3.84 2.18 -11.31
N ILE A 14 -4.53 3.23 -10.85
CA ILE A 14 -5.61 3.88 -11.59
C ILE A 14 -5.05 4.72 -12.75
N GLY A 15 -5.64 4.55 -13.94
CA GLY A 15 -5.33 5.36 -15.11
C GLY A 15 -3.94 5.12 -15.72
N LYS A 16 -3.59 5.93 -16.73
CA LYS A 16 -2.32 5.83 -17.49
C LYS A 16 -1.11 6.42 -16.75
N GLY A 17 -1.29 7.03 -15.58
CA GLY A 17 -0.23 7.70 -14.83
C GLY A 17 -0.10 9.18 -15.19
N LEU A 18 1.10 9.73 -15.01
CA LEU A 18 1.41 11.13 -15.29
C LEU A 18 1.38 11.40 -16.80
N GLY A 19 0.76 12.51 -17.22
CA GLY A 19 0.65 12.90 -18.63
C GLY A 19 0.38 14.40 -18.81
N TYR A 20 0.03 14.79 -20.04
CA TYR A 20 -0.16 16.20 -20.40
C TYR A 20 -1.42 16.83 -19.78
N ALA A 21 -2.49 16.04 -19.63
CA ALA A 21 -3.75 16.52 -19.09
C ALA A 21 -3.57 16.99 -17.64
N ALA A 22 -4.12 18.15 -17.28
CA ALA A 22 -4.05 18.70 -15.93
C ALA A 22 -4.57 17.73 -14.86
N THR A 23 -5.59 16.93 -15.21
CA THR A 23 -6.17 15.90 -14.34
C THR A 23 -5.21 14.75 -14.00
N SER A 24 -4.11 14.60 -14.75
CA SER A 24 -3.08 13.59 -14.54
C SER A 24 -1.85 14.12 -13.79
N LYS A 25 -1.69 15.44 -13.66
CA LYS A 25 -0.59 16.09 -12.93
C LYS A 25 -0.89 16.17 -11.44
N THR A 26 -0.78 15.04 -10.75
CA THR A 26 -1.08 14.90 -9.32
C THR A 26 0.14 14.44 -8.55
N VAL A 27 0.19 14.71 -7.25
CA VAL A 27 1.24 14.18 -6.37
C VAL A 27 1.33 12.66 -6.53
N PHE A 28 0.19 11.97 -6.51
CA PHE A 28 0.14 10.51 -6.65
C PHE A 28 0.79 10.00 -7.94
N ASN A 29 0.53 10.64 -9.07
CA ASN A 29 1.07 10.22 -10.36
C ASN A 29 2.56 10.57 -10.53
N VAL A 30 3.02 11.65 -9.90
CA VAL A 30 4.46 11.98 -9.84
C VAL A 30 5.21 10.92 -9.02
N ILE A 31 4.70 10.56 -7.84
CA ILE A 31 5.29 9.49 -7.03
C ILE A 31 5.26 8.14 -7.74
N ARG A 32 4.13 7.82 -8.39
CA ARG A 32 4.00 6.60 -9.20
C ARG A 32 5.07 6.54 -10.28
N ALA A 33 5.35 7.64 -10.99
CA ALA A 33 6.40 7.68 -12.00
C ALA A 33 7.79 7.44 -11.40
N LEU A 34 8.08 7.99 -10.21
CA LEU A 34 9.33 7.73 -9.49
C LEU A 34 9.50 6.26 -9.06
N VAL A 35 8.40 5.56 -8.80
CA VAL A 35 8.37 4.14 -8.38
C VAL A 35 8.40 3.17 -9.58
N GLU A 36 7.66 3.48 -10.66
CA GLU A 36 7.49 2.56 -11.79
C GLU A 36 8.59 2.67 -12.84
N LEU A 37 9.19 3.85 -13.00
CA LEU A 37 10.23 4.06 -14.00
C LEU A 37 11.62 3.76 -13.40
N PRO A 38 12.54 3.21 -14.21
CA PRO A 38 13.84 2.75 -13.72
C PRO A 38 14.80 3.92 -13.40
N ASN A 39 15.85 3.60 -12.65
CA ASN A 39 17.02 4.45 -12.40
C ASN A 39 16.71 5.78 -11.71
N ASN A 40 15.66 5.82 -10.89
CA ASN A 40 15.34 6.96 -10.05
C ASN A 40 15.90 6.74 -8.65
N VAL A 41 16.50 7.77 -8.08
CA VAL A 41 17.01 7.76 -6.70
C VAL A 41 16.44 8.97 -5.98
N VAL A 42 15.73 8.73 -4.88
CA VAL A 42 15.02 9.79 -4.12
C VAL A 42 15.78 10.17 -2.86
N TYR A 43 15.86 11.47 -2.58
CA TYR A 43 16.49 12.04 -1.39
C TYR A 43 15.44 12.74 -0.52
N LEU A 44 15.25 12.23 0.70
CA LEU A 44 14.36 12.83 1.69
C LEU A 44 15.15 13.63 2.73
N LYS A 45 15.75 14.75 2.31
CA LYS A 45 16.68 15.58 3.12
C LYS A 45 16.08 16.13 4.42
N ASN A 46 14.78 16.46 4.44
CA ASN A 46 14.10 17.09 5.58
C ASN A 46 12.86 16.31 6.04
N TYR A 47 12.88 14.97 5.95
CA TYR A 47 11.76 14.19 6.45
C TYR A 47 11.72 14.28 7.98
N ASN A 48 10.78 15.07 8.49
CA ASN A 48 10.63 15.34 9.91
C ASN A 48 10.21 14.05 10.63
N THR A 49 11.18 13.40 11.26
CA THR A 49 10.94 12.24 12.10
C THR A 49 10.47 12.69 13.48
N SER A 50 9.20 13.08 13.55
CA SER A 50 8.55 13.44 14.82
C SER A 50 7.98 12.21 15.52
N GLY A 51 8.12 12.21 16.84
CA GLY A 51 7.60 11.20 17.76
C GLY A 51 8.44 9.91 17.83
N ILE A 52 7.79 8.77 18.03
CA ILE A 52 8.47 7.50 18.30
C ILE A 52 9.19 6.99 17.05
N GLN A 53 10.50 6.84 17.15
CA GLN A 53 11.33 6.19 16.16
C GLN A 53 11.70 4.79 16.64
N ARG A 54 11.53 3.81 15.76
CA ARG A 54 12.08 2.48 15.94
C ARG A 54 13.41 2.41 15.20
N ILE A 55 14.49 2.19 15.96
CA ILE A 55 15.86 2.17 15.45
C ILE A 55 16.48 0.83 15.81
N ASP A 56 17.09 0.18 14.83
CA ASP A 56 17.98 -0.96 15.08
C ASP A 56 19.37 -0.41 15.38
N GLU A 57 19.86 -0.64 16.59
CA GLU A 57 21.16 -0.09 17.04
C GLU A 57 22.35 -0.74 16.33
N HIS A 58 22.15 -1.88 15.67
CA HIS A 58 23.17 -2.53 14.85
C HIS A 58 23.17 -2.04 13.41
N ILE A 59 22.39 -1.01 13.08
CA ILE A 59 22.35 -0.45 11.73
C ILE A 59 22.76 1.02 11.78
N ALA A 60 23.95 1.30 11.25
CA ALA A 60 24.42 2.66 11.02
C ALA A 60 23.80 3.21 9.74
N VAL A 61 22.98 4.25 9.91
CA VAL A 61 22.28 4.95 8.84
C VAL A 61 22.86 6.35 8.72
N SER A 62 23.39 6.73 7.55
CA SER A 62 23.87 8.10 7.35
C SER A 62 22.74 9.12 7.57
N PRO A 63 22.92 10.11 8.48
CA PRO A 63 21.85 11.01 8.90
C PRO A 63 21.43 12.04 7.83
N PHE A 64 22.34 12.42 6.90
CA PHE A 64 22.17 13.64 6.10
C PHE A 64 21.87 13.45 4.61
N ASP A 65 21.78 12.22 4.09
CA ASP A 65 21.16 11.97 2.78
C ASP A 65 20.38 10.65 2.83
N ARG A 66 19.06 10.76 3.02
CA ARG A 66 18.15 9.61 2.92
C ARG A 66 17.94 9.29 1.44
N THR A 67 18.95 8.67 0.85
CA THR A 67 18.89 8.08 -0.48
C THR A 67 18.00 6.84 -0.44
N LEU A 68 16.98 6.81 -1.29
CA LEU A 68 15.95 5.78 -1.33
C LEU A 68 15.73 5.31 -2.76
N ASP A 69 15.86 4.00 -2.93
CA ASP A 69 15.34 3.31 -4.10
C ASP A 69 13.87 2.97 -3.81
N LEU A 70 12.95 3.73 -4.43
CA LEU A 70 11.53 3.52 -4.23
C LEU A 70 11.05 2.33 -5.07
N PHE A 71 10.38 1.38 -4.44
CA PHE A 71 9.94 0.15 -5.13
C PHE A 71 8.44 -0.11 -5.00
N SER A 72 7.73 0.59 -4.12
CA SER A 72 6.29 0.40 -3.95
C SER A 72 5.58 1.62 -3.37
N LEU A 73 4.29 1.72 -3.67
CA LEU A 73 3.36 2.72 -3.14
C LEU A 73 2.20 1.98 -2.47
N ALA A 74 1.80 2.40 -1.28
CA ALA A 74 0.67 1.82 -0.57
C ALA A 74 -0.20 2.89 0.09
N MET A 75 -1.43 2.50 0.39
CA MET A 75 -2.37 3.31 1.13
C MET A 75 -2.72 2.64 2.46
N SER A 76 -2.98 3.46 3.47
CA SER A 76 -3.52 2.95 4.72
C SER A 76 -4.91 2.37 4.50
N LYS A 77 -5.22 1.31 5.27
CA LYS A 77 -6.52 0.64 5.20
C LYS A 77 -7.65 1.54 5.67
N GLU A 78 -7.39 2.40 6.65
CA GLU A 78 -8.45 3.13 7.37
C GLU A 78 -8.16 4.62 7.51
N ARG A 79 -6.89 5.04 7.33
CA ARG A 79 -6.50 6.45 7.37
C ARG A 79 -6.25 6.99 5.97
N GLN A 80 -6.36 8.30 5.81
CA GLN A 80 -6.06 8.98 4.56
C GLN A 80 -4.55 9.18 4.37
N ASN A 81 -3.79 8.09 4.47
CA ASN A 81 -2.34 8.09 4.34
C ASN A 81 -1.90 7.39 3.06
N VAL A 82 -0.86 7.93 2.43
CA VAL A 82 -0.15 7.32 1.31
C VAL A 82 1.32 7.20 1.68
N TYR A 83 1.85 5.99 1.57
CA TYR A 83 3.24 5.66 1.91
C TYR A 83 3.98 5.17 0.69
N VAL A 84 5.23 5.61 0.52
CA VAL A 84 6.19 4.96 -0.38
C VAL A 84 7.04 4.00 0.42
N PHE A 85 7.31 2.83 -0.13
CA PHE A 85 8.33 1.95 0.38
C PHE A 85 9.63 2.20 -0.37
N GLY A 86 10.69 2.46 0.40
CA GLY A 86 12.02 2.69 -0.12
C GLY A 86 13.04 1.77 0.54
N ALA A 87 13.99 1.28 -0.25
CA ALA A 87 15.20 0.65 0.25
C ALA A 87 16.26 1.73 0.45
N LYS A 88 16.79 1.82 1.68
CA LYS A 88 17.88 2.72 2.03
C LYS A 88 19.16 1.91 2.19
N LEU A 89 20.24 2.34 1.54
CA LEU A 89 21.58 1.81 1.83
C LEU A 89 22.01 2.18 3.25
N ALA A 90 22.51 1.19 3.99
CA ALA A 90 22.99 1.34 5.36
C ALA A 90 24.18 0.41 5.60
N LYS A 91 24.81 0.56 6.76
CA LYS A 91 25.91 -0.31 7.20
C LYS A 91 25.45 -1.11 8.42
N ALA A 92 25.56 -2.43 8.37
CA ALA A 92 25.37 -3.28 9.54
C ALA A 92 26.64 -3.21 10.40
N LEU A 93 26.49 -2.91 11.68
CA LEU A 93 27.57 -2.85 12.65
C LEU A 93 27.95 -4.26 13.13
N PRO A 94 29.20 -4.46 13.58
CA PRO A 94 29.66 -5.76 14.05
C PRO A 94 28.81 -6.28 15.23
N THR A 95 28.57 -7.59 15.25
CA THR A 95 27.92 -8.33 16.33
C THR A 95 28.76 -9.56 16.70
N ALA A 96 28.43 -10.26 17.79
CA ALA A 96 29.12 -11.49 18.18
C ALA A 96 29.09 -12.57 17.08
N GLU A 97 28.04 -12.59 16.25
CA GLU A 97 27.89 -13.52 15.12
C GLU A 97 28.51 -13.00 13.81
N ARG A 98 28.80 -11.70 13.70
CA ARG A 98 29.34 -11.04 12.49
C ARG A 98 30.37 -9.97 12.85
N PRO A 99 31.68 -10.26 12.78
CA PRO A 99 32.71 -9.37 13.32
C PRO A 99 33.09 -8.17 12.41
N PHE A 100 32.48 -8.01 11.23
CA PHE A 100 32.82 -6.96 10.27
C PHE A 100 31.61 -6.07 9.93
N ILE A 101 31.91 -4.85 9.44
CA ILE A 101 30.89 -3.95 8.90
C ILE A 101 30.47 -4.44 7.50
N GLU A 102 29.18 -4.62 7.28
CA GLU A 102 28.62 -5.09 6.00
C GLU A 102 27.69 -4.04 5.38
N ASP A 103 27.71 -3.94 4.05
CA ASP A 103 26.68 -3.20 3.32
C ASP A 103 25.32 -3.90 3.43
N THR A 104 24.29 -3.14 3.79
CA THR A 104 22.93 -3.66 3.95
C THR A 104 21.90 -2.67 3.44
N GLN A 105 20.66 -3.13 3.33
CA GLN A 105 19.52 -2.31 2.96
C GLN A 105 18.47 -2.32 4.06
N VAL A 106 18.01 -1.12 4.42
CA VAL A 106 16.91 -0.91 5.35
C VAL A 106 15.67 -0.53 4.55
N TYR A 107 14.65 -1.36 4.66
CA TYR A 107 13.37 -1.15 3.99
C TYR A 107 12.45 -0.36 4.91
N ARG A 108 12.00 0.82 4.49
CA ARG A 108 11.12 1.68 5.29
C ARG A 108 9.92 2.17 4.49
N ALA A 109 8.83 2.43 5.22
CA ALA A 109 7.68 3.14 4.70
C ALA A 109 7.81 4.63 5.06
N TYR A 110 7.64 5.51 4.06
CA TYR A 110 7.68 6.96 4.24
C TYR A 110 6.34 7.56 3.87
N HIS A 111 5.80 8.40 4.75
CA HIS A 111 4.54 9.08 4.52
C HIS A 111 4.72 10.21 3.50
N ILE A 112 4.13 10.09 2.31
CA ILE A 112 4.04 11.23 1.37
C ILE A 112 2.81 12.07 1.70
N ILE A 113 1.69 11.40 1.99
CA ILE A 113 0.44 12.01 2.43
C ILE A 113 0.10 11.43 3.80
N ARG A 114 -0.20 12.31 4.76
CA ARG A 114 -0.59 11.96 6.12
C ARG A 114 -1.89 12.68 6.45
N ASP A 115 -2.92 11.90 6.77
CA ASP A 115 -4.26 12.33 7.16
C ASP A 115 -4.84 13.36 6.16
N GLY A 116 -4.77 13.04 4.87
CA GLY A 116 -5.29 13.87 3.79
C GLY A 116 -4.43 15.10 3.44
N LYS A 117 -3.28 15.28 4.10
CA LYS A 117 -2.38 16.43 3.90
C LYS A 117 -1.04 15.99 3.32
N LEU A 118 -0.47 16.83 2.46
CA LEU A 118 0.88 16.62 1.93
C LEU A 118 1.89 16.71 3.07
N HIS A 119 2.63 15.63 3.32
CA HIS A 119 3.67 15.58 4.33
C HIS A 119 5.05 15.94 3.75
N ILE A 120 5.33 15.50 2.52
CA ILE A 120 6.57 15.81 1.80
C ILE A 120 6.25 16.81 0.68
N PRO A 121 6.52 18.12 0.85
CA PRO A 121 6.15 19.13 -0.13
C PRO A 121 7.10 19.22 -1.33
N ILE A 122 8.34 18.74 -1.17
CA ILE A 122 9.41 18.79 -2.16
C ILE A 122 10.16 17.46 -2.12
N ILE A 123 10.43 16.89 -3.30
CA ILE A 123 11.29 15.72 -3.45
C ILE A 123 12.55 16.15 -4.19
N HIS A 124 13.71 15.76 -3.67
CA HIS A 124 14.96 15.82 -4.40
C HIS A 124 15.23 14.44 -4.99
N CYS A 125 15.62 14.35 -6.25
CA CYS A 125 15.85 13.05 -6.89
C CYS A 125 16.84 13.13 -8.05
N VAL A 126 17.63 12.07 -8.22
CA VAL A 126 18.25 11.77 -9.51
C VAL A 126 17.21 11.03 -10.36
N LEU A 127 17.05 11.47 -11.61
CA LEU A 127 16.05 10.94 -12.53
C LEU A 127 16.71 10.07 -13.60
N GLY A 128 16.12 8.90 -13.86
CA GLY A 128 16.37 8.17 -15.09
C GLY A 128 15.94 9.00 -16.30
N SER A 129 16.55 8.76 -17.47
CA SER A 129 16.25 9.51 -18.71
C SER A 129 14.76 9.50 -19.08
N GLU A 130 14.09 8.36 -18.86
CA GLU A 130 12.66 8.19 -19.12
C GLU A 130 11.81 9.07 -18.18
N THR A 131 12.12 9.06 -16.89
CA THR A 131 11.43 9.85 -15.86
C THR A 131 11.68 11.34 -16.07
N TYR A 132 12.91 11.74 -16.36
CA TYR A 132 13.25 13.12 -16.72
C TYR A 132 12.42 13.58 -17.92
N SER A 133 12.42 12.79 -19.01
CA SER A 133 11.67 13.13 -20.22
C SER A 133 10.17 13.26 -19.94
N LEU A 134 9.62 12.43 -19.05
CA LEU A 134 8.23 12.54 -18.63
C LEU A 134 7.99 13.81 -17.78
N PHE A 135 8.85 14.11 -16.82
CA PHE A 135 8.73 15.27 -15.93
C PHE A 135 8.93 16.59 -16.68
N HIS A 136 9.88 16.63 -17.61
CA HIS A 136 10.14 17.78 -18.49
C HIS A 136 8.93 18.05 -19.38
N ARG A 137 8.46 17.06 -20.14
CA ARG A 137 7.29 17.20 -21.03
C ARG A 137 6.00 17.58 -20.30
N THR A 138 5.86 17.19 -19.03
CA THR A 138 4.68 17.50 -18.22
C THR A 138 4.82 18.78 -17.39
N GLY A 139 5.99 19.43 -17.41
CA GLY A 139 6.26 20.68 -16.68
C GLY A 139 6.33 20.49 -15.16
N ILE A 140 6.71 19.29 -14.69
CA ILE A 140 6.97 19.01 -13.27
C ILE A 140 8.30 19.58 -12.84
N ILE A 141 9.29 19.50 -13.73
CA ILE A 141 10.59 20.19 -13.61
C ILE A 141 10.61 21.38 -14.56
N ASP A 142 11.50 22.32 -14.28
CA ASP A 142 11.67 23.52 -15.09
C ASP A 142 12.08 23.14 -16.54
N PRO A 143 11.38 23.64 -17.57
CA PRO A 143 11.69 23.33 -18.97
C PRO A 143 13.10 23.75 -19.40
N GLU A 144 13.70 24.75 -18.75
CA GLU A 144 15.05 25.23 -19.06
C GLU A 144 16.14 24.35 -18.44
N THR A 145 15.79 23.40 -17.56
CA THR A 145 16.77 22.52 -16.93
C THR A 145 17.13 21.35 -17.86
N PRO A 146 18.36 21.27 -18.41
CA PRO A 146 18.76 20.18 -19.29
C PRO A 146 18.90 18.84 -18.53
N TYR A 147 18.84 17.74 -19.27
CA TYR A 147 19.12 16.43 -18.69
C TYR A 147 20.62 16.28 -18.41
N ILE A 148 20.96 16.19 -17.13
CA ILE A 148 22.30 15.88 -16.64
C ILE A 148 22.20 14.58 -15.81
N PRO A 149 22.94 13.51 -16.18
CA PRO A 149 23.05 12.31 -15.37
C PRO A 149 23.57 12.62 -13.96
N SER A 150 23.04 11.95 -12.95
CA SER A 150 23.42 12.14 -11.53
C SER A 150 23.12 13.54 -10.96
N HIS A 151 22.52 14.45 -11.73
CA HIS A 151 22.05 15.73 -11.21
C HIS A 151 20.83 15.51 -10.30
N VAL A 152 20.81 16.22 -9.17
CA VAL A 152 19.72 16.15 -8.20
C VAL A 152 18.67 17.21 -8.56
N TYR A 153 17.62 16.76 -9.23
CA TYR A 153 16.48 17.60 -9.58
C TYR A 153 15.61 17.86 -8.35
N THR A 154 14.93 19.00 -8.36
CA THR A 154 13.95 19.37 -7.33
C THR A 154 12.54 19.27 -7.92
N VAL A 155 11.70 18.44 -7.31
CA VAL A 155 10.32 18.18 -7.73
C VAL A 155 9.35 18.81 -6.73
N PRO A 156 8.71 19.94 -7.08
CA PRO A 156 7.79 20.64 -6.18
C PRO A 156 6.39 19.98 -6.19
N LEU A 157 6.05 19.26 -5.13
CA LEU A 157 4.75 18.59 -5.00
C LEU A 157 3.64 19.52 -4.51
N ARG A 158 3.97 20.58 -3.75
CA ARG A 158 2.98 21.51 -3.16
C ARG A 158 2.09 22.20 -4.20
N LYS A 159 2.57 22.38 -5.43
CA LYS A 159 1.82 23.02 -6.53
C LYS A 159 0.84 22.07 -7.21
N LEU A 160 0.87 20.78 -6.87
CA LEU A 160 0.08 19.75 -7.52
C LEU A 160 -1.11 19.33 -6.64
N PRO A 161 -2.28 19.05 -7.25
CA PRO A 161 -3.35 18.37 -6.53
C PRO A 161 -2.87 17.01 -6.01
N LEU A 162 -3.27 16.61 -4.79
CA LEU A 162 -2.87 15.32 -4.22
C LEU A 162 -3.28 14.14 -5.12
N ILE A 163 -4.51 14.21 -5.64
CA ILE A 163 -5.14 13.15 -6.41
C ILE A 163 -6.09 13.73 -7.46
N SER A 164 -6.36 12.97 -8.52
CA SER A 164 -7.19 13.40 -9.62
C SER A 164 -8.66 13.51 -9.19
N ARG A 165 -9.34 14.59 -9.59
CA ARG A 165 -10.80 14.71 -9.38
C ARG A 165 -11.58 13.62 -10.11
N SER A 166 -11.07 13.16 -11.25
CA SER A 166 -11.70 12.06 -12.01
C SER A 166 -11.77 10.76 -11.20
N TRP A 167 -10.88 10.58 -10.21
CA TRP A 167 -10.88 9.39 -9.36
C TRP A 167 -11.92 9.44 -8.24
N ALA A 168 -12.51 10.61 -8.00
CA ALA A 168 -13.60 10.77 -7.05
C ALA A 168 -14.96 10.28 -7.62
N ASN A 169 -14.97 9.73 -8.85
CA ASN A 169 -16.13 9.08 -9.44
C ASN A 169 -16.07 7.55 -9.27
N PRO A 170 -16.71 6.99 -8.22
CA PRO A 170 -16.63 5.56 -7.93
C PRO A 170 -17.32 4.68 -8.99
N ARG A 171 -18.30 5.22 -9.74
CA ARG A 171 -18.98 4.47 -10.81
C ARG A 171 -18.02 4.15 -11.95
N VAL A 172 -17.36 5.19 -12.46
CA VAL A 172 -16.43 5.07 -13.61
C VAL A 172 -15.24 4.18 -13.28
N LEU A 173 -14.81 4.18 -12.01
CA LEU A 173 -13.69 3.36 -11.57
C LEU A 173 -14.08 2.00 -10.99
N GLY A 174 -15.37 1.63 -11.00
CA GLY A 174 -15.84 0.31 -10.58
C GLY A 174 -15.60 0.01 -9.10
N LEU A 175 -15.86 0.97 -8.21
CA LEU A 175 -15.64 0.79 -6.76
C LEU A 175 -16.38 -0.44 -6.21
N VAL A 176 -17.65 -0.63 -6.59
CA VAL A 176 -18.47 -1.76 -6.13
C VAL A 176 -17.82 -3.09 -6.48
N ASP A 177 -17.39 -3.25 -7.72
CA ASP A 177 -16.77 -4.49 -8.19
C ASP A 177 -15.44 -4.77 -7.48
N LEU A 178 -14.66 -3.72 -7.20
CA LEU A 178 -13.42 -3.85 -6.41
C LEU A 178 -13.70 -4.26 -4.96
N LEU A 179 -14.78 -3.77 -4.36
CA LEU A 179 -15.18 -4.18 -3.00
C LEU A 179 -15.68 -5.63 -2.99
N LYS A 180 -16.46 -6.06 -3.99
CA LYS A 180 -16.91 -7.45 -4.14
C LYS A 180 -15.72 -8.38 -4.27
N GLU A 181 -14.78 -8.04 -5.17
CA GLU A 181 -13.54 -8.80 -5.36
C GLU A 181 -12.69 -8.83 -4.08
N GLU A 182 -12.61 -7.73 -3.32
CA GLU A 182 -11.91 -7.74 -2.03
C GLU A 182 -12.51 -8.75 -1.06
N GLU A 183 -13.84 -8.78 -0.92
CA GLU A 183 -14.53 -9.70 -0.01
C GLU A 183 -14.40 -11.16 -0.47
N ASP A 184 -14.50 -11.43 -1.78
CA ASP A 184 -14.27 -12.75 -2.37
C ASP A 184 -12.83 -13.25 -2.14
N LEU A 185 -11.82 -12.39 -2.36
CA LEU A 185 -10.42 -12.74 -2.12
C LEU A 185 -10.12 -12.97 -0.62
N VAL A 186 -10.81 -12.26 0.28
CA VAL A 186 -10.69 -12.49 1.74
C VAL A 186 -11.31 -13.84 2.11
N SER A 187 -12.46 -14.18 1.53
CA SER A 187 -13.09 -15.50 1.68
C SER A 187 -12.18 -16.61 1.15
N GLU A 188 -11.68 -16.48 -0.08
CA GLU A 188 -10.75 -17.42 -0.72
C GLU A 188 -9.48 -17.61 0.12
N ARG A 189 -8.86 -16.52 0.58
CA ARG A 189 -7.68 -16.57 1.46
C ARG A 189 -7.96 -17.34 2.75
N THR A 190 -9.14 -17.14 3.34
CA THR A 190 -9.53 -17.82 4.58
C THR A 190 -9.71 -19.31 4.35
N ALA A 191 -10.34 -19.70 3.23
CA ALA A 191 -10.45 -21.10 2.83
C ALA A 191 -9.09 -21.76 2.60
N PHE A 192 -8.17 -21.12 1.87
CA PHE A 192 -6.83 -21.68 1.64
C PHE A 192 -5.98 -21.75 2.91
N LYS A 193 -6.19 -20.85 3.88
CA LYS A 193 -5.56 -20.99 5.21
C LYS A 193 -6.05 -22.24 5.93
N LYS A 194 -7.37 -22.46 5.96
CA LYS A 194 -7.96 -23.67 6.56
C LYS A 194 -7.45 -24.94 5.86
N TRP A 195 -7.37 -24.94 4.52
CA TRP A 195 -6.74 -26.04 3.77
C TRP A 195 -5.27 -26.28 4.14
N SER A 196 -4.48 -25.20 4.30
CA SER A 196 -3.10 -25.30 4.79
C SER A 196 -3.04 -25.99 6.15
N ASP A 197 -3.98 -25.71 7.03
CA ASP A 197 -3.99 -26.28 8.38
C ASP A 197 -4.46 -27.74 8.37
N VAL A 198 -5.45 -28.12 7.55
CA VAL A 198 -5.83 -29.52 7.30
C VAL A 198 -4.64 -30.34 6.79
N LEU A 199 -3.92 -29.83 5.78
CA LEU A 199 -2.75 -30.52 5.21
C LEU A 199 -1.63 -30.70 6.25
N LYS A 200 -1.42 -29.73 7.15
CA LYS A 200 -0.46 -29.86 8.25
C LYS A 200 -0.89 -30.92 9.26
N LEU A 201 -2.17 -30.93 9.65
CA LEU A 201 -2.70 -31.93 10.59
C LEU A 201 -2.55 -33.36 10.06
N ARG A 202 -2.66 -33.53 8.74
CA ARG A 202 -2.50 -34.82 8.06
C ARG A 202 -1.04 -35.18 7.75
N GLY A 203 -0.06 -34.36 8.15
CA GLY A 203 1.36 -34.58 7.83
C GLY A 203 1.71 -34.44 6.34
N GLN A 204 0.85 -33.82 5.55
CA GLN A 204 0.99 -33.62 4.11
C GLN A 204 1.62 -32.25 3.76
N ASN A 205 2.28 -31.61 4.71
CA ASN A 205 2.97 -30.32 4.56
C ASN A 205 4.34 -30.44 3.87
N ILE A 206 4.48 -31.38 2.92
CA ILE A 206 5.72 -31.67 2.22
C ILE A 206 5.98 -30.54 1.21
N LEU A 207 7.05 -29.80 1.44
CA LEU A 207 7.61 -28.89 0.44
C LEU A 207 8.59 -29.68 -0.43
N PRO A 208 8.58 -29.52 -1.77
CA PRO A 208 9.65 -30.08 -2.58
C PRO A 208 11.00 -29.51 -2.11
N PRO A 209 12.09 -30.30 -2.21
CA PRO A 209 13.43 -29.80 -1.92
C PRO A 209 13.69 -28.54 -2.73
N ARG A 210 14.27 -27.51 -2.09
CA ARG A 210 14.62 -26.24 -2.73
C ARG A 210 15.53 -26.54 -3.93
N GLN A 211 15.02 -26.36 -5.15
CA GLN A 211 15.85 -26.40 -6.34
C GLN A 211 16.60 -25.06 -6.45
N ALA A 212 17.90 -25.12 -6.73
CA ALA A 212 18.72 -23.94 -6.98
C ALA A 212 18.19 -23.25 -8.26
N GLY A 213 17.36 -22.22 -8.09
CA GLY A 213 16.62 -21.57 -9.18
C GLY A 213 15.21 -21.16 -8.79
N ASP A 214 14.60 -21.82 -7.81
CA ASP A 214 13.27 -21.49 -7.24
C ASP A 214 13.30 -20.27 -6.31
N ASN A 215 14.22 -19.35 -6.56
CA ASN A 215 14.26 -18.04 -5.93
C ASN A 215 13.07 -17.14 -6.37
N GLU A 216 12.08 -17.63 -7.10
CA GLU A 216 10.84 -16.87 -7.35
C GLU A 216 9.66 -17.36 -6.48
N TRP A 217 9.65 -18.65 -6.11
CA TRP A 217 8.56 -19.26 -5.34
C TRP A 217 8.55 -18.83 -3.87
N TYR A 218 9.71 -18.47 -3.31
CA TYR A 218 9.85 -18.07 -1.91
C TYR A 218 10.58 -16.74 -1.69
N THR A 219 10.87 -15.98 -2.73
CA THR A 219 11.72 -14.78 -2.64
C THR A 219 11.04 -13.60 -3.29
N GLU A 220 10.25 -12.92 -2.47
CA GLU A 220 10.41 -11.48 -2.20
C GLU A 220 10.08 -11.26 -0.72
N ASN A 221 10.63 -12.10 0.14
CA ASN A 221 10.99 -11.65 1.47
C ASN A 221 12.49 -11.45 1.38
N PRO A 222 13.01 -10.28 0.90
CA PRO A 222 14.43 -9.98 1.07
C PRO A 222 14.74 -10.34 2.51
N GLN A 223 15.73 -11.22 2.71
CA GLN A 223 16.07 -11.75 4.03
C GLN A 223 16.12 -10.57 5.00
N TYR A 224 15.05 -10.48 5.78
CA TYR A 224 14.77 -9.28 6.51
C TYR A 224 15.86 -9.19 7.57
N PHE A 225 16.55 -8.06 7.65
CA PHE A 225 16.61 -7.45 8.97
C PHE A 225 15.16 -7.14 9.34
N LYS A 226 14.43 -8.18 9.77
CA LYS A 226 13.28 -8.00 10.65
C LYS A 226 13.94 -7.22 11.76
N GLU A 227 13.45 -6.02 11.97
CA GLU A 227 13.91 -5.14 13.02
C GLU A 227 13.79 -5.89 14.36
N ARG A 228 14.81 -6.72 14.67
CA ARG A 228 14.73 -7.75 15.72
C ARG A 228 15.07 -7.14 17.07
N ASN A 229 15.79 -6.01 17.04
CA ASN A 229 16.26 -5.27 18.20
C ASN A 229 15.93 -3.77 18.05
N LEU A 230 14.64 -3.45 17.97
CA LEU A 230 14.20 -2.05 17.89
C LEU A 230 14.24 -1.39 19.25
N VAL A 231 15.06 -0.36 19.36
CA VAL A 231 14.97 0.60 20.45
C VAL A 231 14.00 1.71 20.04
N THR A 232 13.07 2.02 20.93
CA THR A 232 12.17 3.17 20.81
C THR A 232 12.93 4.41 21.30
N LYS A 233 13.14 5.39 20.42
CA LYS A 233 13.71 6.70 20.78
C LYS A 233 12.73 7.82 20.44
N GLY A 234 12.75 8.89 21.23
CA GLY A 234 11.90 10.08 21.05
C GLY A 234 10.74 10.16 22.05
N GLU A 235 10.09 11.32 22.10
CA GLU A 235 8.95 11.55 22.96
C GLU A 235 7.66 11.00 22.35
N VAL A 236 6.87 10.31 23.17
CA VAL A 236 5.51 9.91 22.80
C VAL A 236 4.66 11.18 22.72
N SER A 237 4.32 11.57 21.50
CA SER A 237 3.34 12.61 21.26
C SER A 237 2.19 12.02 20.45
N THR A 238 0.97 12.34 20.85
CA THR A 238 -0.24 11.83 20.23
C THR A 238 -1.00 12.95 19.55
N TYR A 239 -1.90 12.59 18.65
CA TYR A 239 -2.90 13.49 18.06
C TYR A 239 -4.11 12.70 17.62
N THR A 240 -5.24 13.38 17.54
CA THR A 240 -6.47 12.79 17.00
C THR A 240 -6.39 12.71 15.48
N ALA A 241 -6.59 11.51 14.94
CA ALA A 241 -6.70 11.28 13.51
C ALA A 241 -8.09 10.74 13.15
N SER A 242 -8.57 11.12 11.96
CA SER A 242 -9.83 10.64 11.40
C SER A 242 -9.61 9.36 10.60
N PHE A 243 -10.54 8.43 10.74
CA PHE A 243 -10.54 7.13 10.10
C PHE A 243 -11.83 6.96 9.30
N VAL A 244 -11.71 6.26 8.17
CA VAL A 244 -12.83 5.97 7.27
C VAL A 244 -12.70 4.57 6.67
N THR A 245 -13.79 3.82 6.74
CA THR A 245 -13.95 2.58 5.99
C THR A 245 -15.25 2.59 5.21
N VAL A 246 -15.21 1.97 4.03
CA VAL A 246 -16.39 1.69 3.22
C VAL A 246 -16.38 0.20 2.90
N SER A 247 -17.54 -0.44 3.03
CA SER A 247 -17.77 -1.86 2.70
C SER A 247 -19.15 -2.04 2.07
N LEU A 248 -19.40 -3.22 1.52
CA LEU A 248 -20.74 -3.60 1.06
C LEU A 248 -21.61 -3.93 2.28
N SER A 249 -22.89 -3.55 2.25
CA SER A 249 -23.80 -3.81 3.39
C SER A 249 -24.34 -5.24 3.38
N ASN A 250 -24.70 -5.75 2.19
CA ASN A 250 -25.47 -7.00 2.03
C ASN A 250 -24.82 -7.97 1.03
N TYR A 251 -23.51 -7.85 0.78
CA TYR A 251 -22.82 -8.77 -0.12
C TYR A 251 -22.47 -10.06 0.61
N THR A 252 -22.75 -11.20 -0.03
CA THR A 252 -22.31 -12.50 0.45
C THR A 252 -21.18 -12.97 -0.47
N PRO A 253 -19.95 -13.11 0.04
CA PRO A 253 -18.82 -13.53 -0.78
C PRO A 253 -19.02 -14.94 -1.32
N THR A 254 -18.43 -15.22 -2.46
CA THR A 254 -18.37 -16.57 -3.01
C THR A 254 -17.61 -17.46 -2.03
N LYS A 255 -18.29 -18.48 -1.49
CA LYS A 255 -17.67 -19.48 -0.62
C LYS A 255 -17.08 -20.59 -1.49
N TYR A 256 -15.79 -20.88 -1.28
CA TYR A 256 -15.13 -22.04 -1.92
C TYR A 256 -15.47 -23.35 -1.20
N VAL A 257 -15.58 -23.29 0.13
CA VAL A 257 -15.93 -24.39 1.03
C VAL A 257 -16.62 -23.77 2.24
N ASP A 258 -17.72 -24.37 2.71
CA ASP A 258 -18.39 -23.90 3.93
C ASP A 258 -17.71 -24.48 5.18
N TRP A 259 -16.61 -23.85 5.56
CA TRP A 259 -15.81 -24.28 6.69
C TRP A 259 -16.42 -23.98 8.07
N ASP A 260 -17.57 -23.32 8.15
CA ASP A 260 -18.22 -23.02 9.42
C ASP A 260 -18.97 -24.24 9.98
N ALA A 261 -19.19 -25.26 9.15
CA ALA A 261 -19.86 -26.50 9.49
C ALA A 261 -18.93 -27.75 9.47
N ILE A 262 -17.61 -27.55 9.32
CA ILE A 262 -16.64 -28.64 9.13
C ILE A 262 -15.56 -28.55 10.21
N ASP A 263 -15.47 -29.59 11.05
CA ASP A 263 -14.32 -29.79 11.92
C ASP A 263 -13.08 -30.15 11.10
N LEU A 264 -11.93 -29.55 11.42
CA LEU A 264 -10.71 -29.69 10.61
C LEU A 264 -10.23 -31.15 10.48
N GLY A 265 -10.51 -31.99 11.48
CA GLY A 265 -10.20 -33.42 11.45
C GLY A 265 -11.10 -34.25 10.53
N GLU A 266 -12.31 -33.76 10.27
CA GLU A 266 -13.34 -34.38 9.43
C GLU A 266 -13.45 -33.73 8.06
N ALA A 267 -12.52 -32.83 7.74
CA ALA A 267 -12.49 -32.14 6.46
C ALA A 267 -12.42 -33.15 5.30
N PRO A 268 -13.06 -32.85 4.15
CA PRO A 268 -12.94 -33.70 2.96
C PRO A 268 -11.47 -33.81 2.51
N GLU A 269 -11.17 -34.88 1.77
CA GLU A 269 -9.83 -35.06 1.20
C GLU A 269 -9.39 -33.80 0.44
N PRO A 270 -8.20 -33.25 0.73
CA PRO A 270 -7.73 -32.04 0.09
C PRO A 270 -7.58 -32.24 -1.41
N THR A 271 -8.29 -31.42 -2.18
CA THR A 271 -8.17 -31.36 -3.64
C THR A 271 -6.91 -30.60 -4.11
N PHE A 272 -6.09 -30.11 -3.17
CA PHE A 272 -4.91 -29.29 -3.42
C PHE A 272 -3.70 -29.87 -2.67
N SER A 273 -2.55 -29.86 -3.33
CA SER A 273 -1.26 -30.07 -2.67
C SER A 273 -0.88 -28.87 -1.80
N TYR A 274 0.00 -29.09 -0.80
CA TYR A 274 0.50 -28.00 0.05
C TYR A 274 1.22 -26.90 -0.74
N LYS A 275 1.92 -27.27 -1.83
CA LYS A 275 2.55 -26.33 -2.77
C LYS A 275 1.52 -25.43 -3.46
N GLU A 276 0.43 -26.00 -3.94
CA GLU A 276 -0.66 -25.24 -4.58
C GLU A 276 -1.37 -24.31 -3.60
N VAL A 277 -1.58 -24.74 -2.36
CA VAL A 277 -2.16 -23.89 -1.31
C VAL A 277 -1.28 -22.67 -1.05
N LEU A 278 0.04 -22.85 -0.91
CA LEU A 278 0.96 -21.72 -0.69
C LEU A 278 1.04 -20.80 -1.91
N GLY A 279 1.09 -21.36 -3.13
CA GLY A 279 1.07 -20.58 -4.37
C GLY A 279 -0.20 -19.74 -4.50
N ASN A 280 -1.36 -20.32 -4.19
CA ASN A 280 -2.64 -19.60 -4.16
C ASN A 280 -2.65 -18.52 -3.09
N LEU A 281 -2.19 -18.79 -1.87
CA LEU A 281 -2.10 -17.79 -0.81
C LEU A 281 -1.24 -16.59 -1.21
N GLN A 282 -0.12 -16.82 -1.92
CA GLN A 282 0.73 -15.74 -2.42
C GLN A 282 0.07 -14.95 -3.56
N ARG A 283 -0.55 -15.64 -4.52
CA ARG A 283 -1.34 -15.04 -5.60
C ARG A 283 -2.43 -14.13 -5.04
N ILE A 284 -3.22 -14.65 -4.09
CA ILE A 284 -4.29 -13.92 -3.42
C ILE A 284 -3.73 -12.74 -2.64
N LYS A 285 -2.62 -12.90 -1.90
CA LYS A 285 -1.96 -11.80 -1.18
C LYS A 285 -1.58 -10.66 -2.14
N LYS A 286 -0.95 -10.97 -3.29
CA LYS A 286 -0.56 -9.98 -4.31
C LYS A 286 -1.79 -9.28 -4.90
N ARG A 287 -2.85 -10.03 -5.25
CA ARG A 287 -4.08 -9.47 -5.81
C ARG A 287 -4.83 -8.61 -4.80
N LEU A 288 -4.98 -9.08 -3.56
CA LEU A 288 -5.66 -8.36 -2.48
C LEU A 288 -4.95 -7.03 -2.17
N ALA A 289 -3.61 -6.99 -2.17
CA ALA A 289 -2.86 -5.75 -2.00
C ALA A 289 -3.17 -4.73 -3.10
N ARG A 290 -3.25 -5.19 -4.36
CA ARG A 290 -3.60 -4.36 -5.52
C ARG A 290 -5.04 -3.85 -5.47
N VAL A 291 -6.01 -4.73 -5.25
CA VAL A 291 -7.44 -4.37 -5.17
C VAL A 291 -7.67 -3.34 -4.08
N ARG A 292 -7.10 -3.57 -2.89
CA ARG A 292 -7.16 -2.62 -1.77
C ARG A 292 -6.53 -1.29 -2.11
N PHE A 293 -5.37 -1.30 -2.75
CA PHE A 293 -4.70 -0.06 -3.12
C PHE A 293 -5.57 0.77 -4.08
N ILE A 294 -6.16 0.14 -5.09
CA ILE A 294 -7.04 0.81 -6.07
C ILE A 294 -8.32 1.30 -5.38
N SER A 295 -9.03 0.44 -4.65
CA SER A 295 -10.28 0.82 -3.97
C SER A 295 -10.04 1.95 -2.96
N ARG A 296 -8.94 1.90 -2.20
CA ARG A 296 -8.57 2.97 -1.26
C ARG A 296 -8.15 4.26 -1.94
N SER A 297 -7.56 4.19 -3.13
CA SER A 297 -7.27 5.39 -3.92
C SER A 297 -8.55 6.10 -4.37
N ILE A 298 -9.58 5.33 -4.78
CA ILE A 298 -10.91 5.86 -5.11
C ILE A 298 -11.55 6.50 -3.88
N LEU A 299 -11.58 5.77 -2.76
CA LEU A 299 -12.16 6.26 -1.50
C LEU A 299 -11.45 7.52 -1.01
N PHE A 300 -10.11 7.55 -1.05
CA PHE A 300 -9.35 8.76 -0.73
C PHE A 300 -9.72 9.92 -1.65
N ALA A 301 -9.84 9.70 -2.96
CA ALA A 301 -10.26 10.75 -3.89
C ALA A 301 -11.66 11.26 -3.58
N MET A 302 -12.60 10.36 -3.26
CA MET A 302 -13.96 10.72 -2.88
C MET A 302 -13.99 11.58 -1.63
N GLU A 303 -13.29 11.16 -0.58
CA GLU A 303 -13.25 11.88 0.69
C GLU A 303 -12.52 13.23 0.56
N TYR A 304 -11.36 13.24 -0.10
CA TYR A 304 -10.56 14.45 -0.31
C TYR A 304 -11.26 15.50 -1.18
N LYS A 305 -12.14 15.07 -2.09
CA LYS A 305 -12.91 15.96 -2.98
C LYS A 305 -14.35 16.16 -2.54
N SER A 306 -14.76 15.60 -1.39
CA SER A 306 -16.14 15.61 -0.92
C SER A 306 -17.14 15.21 -2.02
N SER A 307 -16.88 14.07 -2.66
CA SER A 307 -17.67 13.61 -3.80
C SER A 307 -19.15 13.44 -3.44
N PRO A 308 -20.08 14.08 -4.16
CA PRO A 308 -21.51 14.00 -3.87
C PRO A 308 -22.19 12.76 -4.49
N ILE A 309 -21.43 11.89 -5.16
CA ILE A 309 -22.00 10.78 -5.95
C ILE A 309 -22.73 9.75 -5.08
N ILE A 310 -22.25 9.52 -3.86
CA ILE A 310 -22.96 8.71 -2.87
C ILE A 310 -23.48 9.68 -1.81
N ALA A 311 -24.80 9.83 -1.77
CA ALA A 311 -25.47 10.55 -0.71
C ALA A 311 -25.50 9.66 0.54
N TRP A 312 -24.61 9.92 1.49
CA TRP A 312 -24.61 9.27 2.78
C TRP A 312 -25.73 9.84 3.66
N ASP A 313 -26.44 8.97 4.36
CA ASP A 313 -27.43 9.38 5.35
C ASP A 313 -26.82 10.19 6.52
N SER A 314 -27.66 10.70 7.42
CA SER A 314 -27.23 11.46 8.60
C SER A 314 -26.31 10.64 9.52
N GLY A 315 -26.39 9.31 9.43
CA GLY A 315 -25.64 8.33 10.22
C GLY A 315 -26.15 8.16 11.63
N GLU A 316 -25.90 6.97 12.17
CA GLU A 316 -26.13 6.63 13.57
C GLU A 316 -24.80 6.59 14.31
N ILE A 317 -24.74 7.24 15.48
CA ILE A 317 -23.57 7.16 16.37
C ILE A 317 -23.78 5.94 17.27
N ARG A 318 -22.88 4.95 17.17
CA ARG A 318 -22.87 3.84 18.11
C ARG A 318 -22.09 4.26 19.35
N ASN A 319 -22.80 4.44 20.46
CA ASN A 319 -22.25 4.88 21.76
C ASN A 319 -21.35 3.83 22.47
N ARG A 320 -21.02 2.70 21.83
CA ARG A 320 -20.05 1.73 22.36
C ARG A 320 -18.69 1.89 21.65
N GLY A 321 -17.69 2.41 22.37
CA GLY A 321 -16.30 2.53 21.89
C GLY A 321 -15.96 3.90 21.29
N LEU A 322 -15.16 3.93 20.22
CA LEU A 322 -14.59 5.12 19.53
C LEU A 322 -15.62 6.06 18.86
N ASN A 323 -16.86 6.16 19.37
CA ASN A 323 -17.96 6.96 18.81
C ASN A 323 -18.07 6.80 17.29
N LYS A 324 -18.12 5.55 16.84
CA LYS A 324 -18.18 5.23 15.41
C LYS A 324 -19.50 5.73 14.83
N LYS A 325 -19.40 6.63 13.86
CA LYS A 325 -20.53 7.07 13.05
C LYS A 325 -20.69 6.12 11.87
N MET A 326 -21.83 5.43 11.84
CA MET A 326 -22.18 4.50 10.79
C MET A 326 -23.18 5.18 9.85
N GLN A 327 -22.87 5.21 8.57
CA GLN A 327 -23.71 5.77 7.53
C GLN A 327 -23.97 4.72 6.47
N THR A 328 -25.15 4.80 5.86
CA THR A 328 -25.46 4.05 4.64
C THR A 328 -25.65 4.99 3.47
N GLY A 329 -25.36 4.48 2.28
CA GLY A 329 -25.50 5.23 1.03
C GLY A 329 -25.66 4.25 -0.12
N TRP A 330 -26.26 4.71 -1.21
CA TRP A 330 -26.49 3.90 -2.39
C TRP A 330 -25.56 4.35 -3.51
N LEU A 331 -24.89 3.38 -4.13
CA LEU A 331 -24.22 3.58 -5.40
C LEU A 331 -24.94 2.73 -6.43
N ASP A 332 -25.80 3.39 -7.21
CA ASP A 332 -26.72 2.76 -8.13
C ASP A 332 -27.70 1.84 -7.35
N ASP A 333 -27.67 0.54 -7.59
CA ASP A 333 -28.50 -0.48 -6.94
C ASP A 333 -27.79 -1.19 -5.77
N VAL A 334 -26.58 -0.77 -5.40
CA VAL A 334 -25.79 -1.40 -4.34
C VAL A 334 -25.69 -0.51 -3.10
N GLN A 335 -26.13 -1.05 -1.97
CA GLN A 335 -26.01 -0.40 -0.68
C GLN A 335 -24.59 -0.54 -0.10
N LEU A 336 -24.00 0.60 0.22
CA LEU A 336 -22.70 0.72 0.85
C LEU A 336 -22.85 1.16 2.30
N LYS A 337 -21.92 0.70 3.13
CA LYS A 337 -21.76 1.09 4.52
C LYS A 337 -20.48 1.90 4.66
N ARG A 338 -20.60 3.14 5.14
CA ARG A 338 -19.46 4.00 5.51
C ARG A 338 -19.38 4.08 7.03
N ILE A 339 -18.19 3.87 7.58
CA ILE A 339 -17.93 4.01 9.02
C ILE A 339 -16.82 5.03 9.18
N THR A 340 -17.09 6.09 9.93
CA THR A 340 -16.10 7.13 10.28
C THR A 340 -15.93 7.20 11.78
N TRP A 341 -14.70 7.43 12.24
CA TRP A 341 -14.42 7.65 13.65
C TRP A 341 -13.12 8.42 13.84
N GLU A 342 -12.89 8.89 15.05
CA GLU A 342 -11.65 9.53 15.44
C GLU A 342 -10.95 8.70 16.51
N LYS A 343 -9.63 8.66 16.45
CA LYS A 343 -8.82 7.94 17.43
C LYS A 343 -7.53 8.71 17.67
N GLU A 344 -7.11 8.74 18.92
CA GLU A 344 -5.77 9.17 19.31
C GLU A 344 -4.73 8.20 18.74
N VAL A 345 -3.77 8.74 18.00
CA VAL A 345 -2.67 7.99 17.38
C VAL A 345 -1.35 8.61 17.75
N GLU A 346 -0.35 7.76 17.95
CA GLU A 346 1.03 8.20 18.13
C GLU A 346 1.53 8.90 16.87
N ARG A 347 2.28 9.98 17.07
CA ARG A 347 3.17 10.52 16.05
C ARG A 347 4.29 9.50 15.86
N THR A 348 4.15 8.68 14.84
CA THR A 348 5.23 7.85 14.32
C THR A 348 5.79 8.51 13.06
N SER A 349 7.07 8.26 12.78
CA SER A 349 7.77 8.76 11.60
C SER A 349 8.18 7.70 10.61
#